data_AF-A0A1U8Q0W9-F1
#
_entry.id   AF-A0A1U8Q0W9-F1
#
_cell.length_a   1.000
_cell.length_b   1.000
_cell.length_c   1.000
_cell.angle_alpha   90.00
_cell.angle_beta   90.00
_cell.angle_gamma   90.00
#
_symmetry.space_group_name_H-M   'P 1'
#
loop_
_entity.id
_entity.type
_entity.pdbx_description
1 polymer ?
#
loop_
_entity_poly.entity_id
_entity_poly.type
_entity_poly.pdbx_seq_one_letter_code
_entity_poly.pdbx_strand_id
1 'polypeptide(L)'
;MTTELSFGGNINSFTDLSSPYFLHPSDNPGAILVSFLLNRENYPTWRWVMINVLSAKNKIEFVSRTISKSDLTRLTELRAWSKCNCMVVSWLFNVLARELHQSVAYIEMTREIWLDLEQRFSQGNAPWIFHLKHKLVVLHQENLSVASYYTKMKGIWDELSVYTPV
;
A
#
# COMPACT_ATOMS: atom_id res chain seq x y z
N MET A 1 24.16 29.49 -41.83
CA MET A 1 24.42 28.27 -41.03
C MET A 1 23.59 28.45 -39.75
N THR A 2 22.38 27.90 -39.78
CA THR A 2 21.31 28.16 -38.81
C THR A 2 21.49 27.34 -37.54
N THR A 3 21.27 28.05 -36.44
CA THR A 3 21.22 27.61 -35.06
C THR A 3 20.05 26.64 -34.83
N GLU A 4 20.31 25.45 -34.32
CA GLU A 4 19.30 24.63 -33.62
C GLU A 4 19.88 24.24 -32.26
N LEU A 5 19.70 25.13 -31.27
CA LEU A 5 19.71 24.74 -29.87
C LEU A 5 18.33 24.18 -29.57
N SER A 6 18.29 22.86 -29.37
CA SER A 6 17.10 22.12 -28.99
C SER A 6 16.50 22.71 -27.70
N PHE A 7 15.23 23.11 -27.80
CA PHE A 7 14.42 23.45 -26.64
C PHE A 7 14.32 22.23 -25.73
N GLY A 8 15.05 22.24 -24.62
CA GLY A 8 14.82 21.33 -23.51
C GLY A 8 13.40 21.54 -23.00
N GLY A 9 12.50 20.62 -23.32
CA GLY A 9 11.11 20.64 -22.92
C GLY A 9 10.99 20.75 -21.40
N ASN A 10 10.41 21.84 -20.93
CA ASN A 10 10.07 22.07 -19.53
C ASN A 10 8.83 21.19 -19.20
N ILE A 11 9.05 19.90 -18.94
CA ILE A 11 7.98 18.99 -18.52
C ILE A 11 7.64 19.35 -17.08
N ASN A 12 6.56 20.10 -16.90
CA ASN A 12 6.00 20.35 -15.58
C ASN A 12 5.49 19.01 -15.01
N SER A 13 6.17 18.47 -14.00
CA SER A 13 5.77 17.25 -13.28
C SER A 13 4.35 17.29 -12.70
N PHE A 14 3.73 18.48 -12.67
CA PHE A 14 2.35 18.73 -12.23
C PHE A 14 1.26 18.41 -13.25
N THR A 15 1.61 18.35 -14.53
CA THR A 15 0.67 18.13 -15.63
C THR A 15 0.91 16.81 -16.34
N ASP A 16 2.04 16.17 -16.05
CA ASP A 16 2.35 14.86 -16.55
C ASP A 16 1.59 13.80 -15.74
N LEU A 17 0.61 13.17 -16.39
CA LEU A 17 -0.20 12.08 -15.84
C LEU A 17 0.64 10.87 -15.43
N SER A 18 1.83 10.71 -16.01
CA SER A 18 2.77 9.65 -15.67
C SER A 18 3.65 10.00 -14.45
N SER A 19 3.60 11.26 -13.98
CA SER A 19 4.37 11.67 -12.82
C SER A 19 3.80 11.09 -11.52
N PRO A 20 4.65 10.56 -10.64
CA PRO A 20 4.22 10.12 -9.30
C PRO A 20 3.71 11.27 -8.43
N TYR A 21 4.05 12.53 -8.78
CA TYR A 21 3.62 13.75 -8.08
C TYR A 21 2.29 14.31 -8.55
N PHE A 22 1.71 13.73 -9.59
CA PHE A 22 0.39 14.11 -10.07
C PHE A 22 -0.70 13.59 -9.13
N LEU A 23 -1.62 14.47 -8.72
CA LEU A 23 -2.84 14.11 -7.99
C LEU A 23 -4.03 14.27 -8.93
N HIS A 24 -4.80 13.21 -9.12
CA HIS A 24 -5.99 13.28 -9.95
C HIS A 24 -7.05 14.14 -9.25
N PRO A 25 -7.87 14.94 -9.97
CA PRO A 25 -8.91 15.77 -9.34
C PRO A 25 -9.92 15.00 -8.47
N SER A 26 -10.07 13.69 -8.70
CA SER A 26 -10.93 12.81 -7.87
C SER A 26 -10.25 12.28 -6.61
N ASP A 27 -8.93 12.41 -6.50
CA ASP A 27 -8.19 11.93 -5.34
C ASP A 27 -8.50 12.82 -4.14
N ASN A 28 -8.99 12.19 -3.07
CA ASN A 28 -9.34 12.87 -1.85
C ASN A 28 -8.88 12.07 -0.63
N PRO A 29 -8.56 12.74 0.49
CA PRO A 29 -8.06 12.09 1.70
C PRO A 29 -9.02 11.06 2.32
N GLY A 30 -10.33 11.19 2.09
CA GLY A 30 -11.37 10.32 2.64
C GLY A 30 -11.66 9.06 1.80
N ALA A 31 -10.92 8.84 0.70
CA ALA A 31 -11.17 7.70 -0.17
C ALA A 31 -10.94 6.37 0.58
N ILE A 32 -11.92 5.47 0.46
CA ILE A 32 -11.80 4.09 0.94
C ILE A 32 -11.06 3.30 -0.15
N LEU A 33 -9.75 3.12 0.03
CA LEU A 33 -8.92 2.40 -0.93
C LEU A 33 -9.16 0.89 -0.90
N VAL A 34 -9.49 0.35 0.27
CA VAL A 34 -9.68 -1.07 0.53
C VAL A 34 -10.87 -1.25 1.46
N SER A 35 -11.68 -2.28 1.23
CA SER A 35 -12.92 -2.55 1.99
C SER A 35 -12.68 -3.17 3.38
N PHE A 36 -11.43 -3.48 3.72
CA PHE A 36 -11.04 -4.08 4.99
C PHE A 36 -9.85 -3.35 5.60
N LEU A 37 -9.81 -3.31 6.93
CA LEU A 37 -8.77 -2.63 7.70
C LEU A 37 -7.62 -3.59 8.02
N LEU A 38 -6.39 -3.07 8.07
CA LEU A 38 -5.25 -3.79 8.62
C LEU A 38 -5.52 -4.09 10.09
N ASN A 39 -5.39 -5.35 10.45
CA ASN A 39 -5.35 -5.86 11.80
C ASN A 39 -4.10 -6.74 11.96
N ARG A 40 -3.98 -7.40 13.11
CA ARG A 40 -2.81 -8.21 13.44
C ARG A 40 -2.64 -9.48 12.59
N GLU A 41 -3.71 -9.93 11.94
CA GLU A 41 -3.77 -11.22 11.24
C GLU A 41 -3.67 -11.05 9.72
N ASN A 42 -4.25 -10.00 9.14
CA ASN A 42 -4.42 -9.91 7.69
C ASN A 42 -3.31 -9.15 6.95
N TYR A 43 -2.16 -8.88 7.59
CA TYR A 43 -1.08 -8.09 7.01
C TYR A 43 -0.65 -8.54 5.60
N PRO A 44 -0.50 -9.85 5.29
CA PRO A 44 -0.06 -10.29 3.96
C PRO A 44 -1.01 -9.89 2.85
N THR A 45 -2.28 -10.22 3.03
CA THR A 45 -3.37 -9.88 2.11
C THR A 45 -3.54 -8.37 2.03
N TRP A 46 -3.49 -7.67 3.17
CA TRP A 46 -3.56 -6.20 3.22
C TRP A 46 -2.41 -5.55 2.43
N ARG A 47 -1.17 -6.00 2.65
CA ARG A 47 0.03 -5.48 1.99
C ARG A 47 -0.08 -5.64 0.48
N TRP A 48 -0.50 -6.83 0.01
CA TRP A 48 -0.69 -7.10 -1.41
C TRP A 48 -1.75 -6.19 -2.04
N VAL A 49 -2.92 -6.05 -1.41
CA VAL A 49 -3.98 -5.16 -1.91
C VAL A 49 -3.53 -3.70 -1.92
N MET A 50 -2.85 -3.24 -0.86
CA MET A 50 -2.35 -1.86 -0.78
C MET A 50 -1.31 -1.56 -1.86
N ILE A 51 -0.38 -2.48 -2.12
CA ILE A 51 0.58 -2.34 -3.23
C ILE A 51 -0.15 -2.18 -4.56
N ASN A 52 -1.17 -3.01 -4.82
CA ASN A 52 -1.94 -2.93 -6.07
C ASN A 52 -2.67 -1.59 -6.22
N VAL A 53 -3.36 -1.12 -5.17
CA VAL A 53 -4.13 0.14 -5.24
C VAL A 53 -3.19 1.34 -5.38
N LEU A 54 -2.09 1.38 -4.63
CA LEU A 54 -1.09 2.46 -4.76
C LEU A 54 -0.41 2.44 -6.12
N SER A 55 -0.16 1.27 -6.70
CA SER A 55 0.39 1.15 -8.06
C SER A 55 -0.59 1.66 -9.11
N ALA A 56 -1.88 1.31 -9.00
CA ALA A 56 -2.92 1.82 -9.89
C ALA A 56 -3.10 3.36 -9.81
N LYS A 57 -2.73 3.97 -8.67
CA LYS A 57 -2.72 5.42 -8.46
C LYS A 57 -1.39 6.11 -8.77
N ASN A 58 -0.39 5.36 -9.23
CA ASN A 58 0.97 5.86 -9.45
C ASN A 58 1.57 6.50 -8.18
N LYS A 59 1.41 5.82 -7.03
CA LYS A 59 1.88 6.26 -5.70
C LYS A 59 2.72 5.21 -4.96
N ILE A 60 3.00 4.08 -5.58
CA ILE A 60 3.79 2.99 -4.97
C ILE A 60 5.19 3.47 -4.53
N GLU A 61 5.76 4.44 -5.22
CA GLU A 61 7.09 4.97 -4.96
C GLU A 61 7.24 5.67 -3.60
N PHE A 62 6.12 6.13 -3.01
CA PHE A 62 6.08 6.70 -1.66
C PHE A 62 6.27 5.65 -0.56
N VAL A 63 6.04 4.36 -0.87
CA VAL A 63 6.27 3.24 0.06
C VAL A 63 7.50 2.40 -0.30
N SER A 64 7.87 2.28 -1.58
CA SER A 64 8.91 1.36 -2.05
C SER A 64 10.37 1.86 -1.98
N ARG A 65 10.61 3.17 -1.73
CA ARG A 65 11.94 3.85 -1.69
C ARG A 65 12.43 4.44 -3.01
N THR A 66 11.60 4.49 -4.05
CA THR A 66 12.07 5.05 -5.31
C THR A 66 12.22 6.57 -5.27
N ILE A 67 11.53 7.25 -4.34
CA ILE A 67 11.57 8.71 -4.22
C ILE A 67 11.92 9.13 -2.79
N SER A 68 13.09 9.73 -2.60
CA SER A 68 13.44 10.39 -1.35
C SER A 68 13.19 11.90 -1.43
N LYS A 69 12.67 12.49 -0.35
CA LYS A 69 12.55 13.96 -0.21
C LYS A 69 13.92 14.66 -0.37
N SER A 70 15.01 13.99 0.01
CA SER A 70 16.38 14.51 -0.08
C SER A 70 16.86 14.76 -1.51
N ASP A 71 16.26 14.07 -2.48
CA ASP A 71 16.73 14.07 -3.87
C ASP A 71 16.09 15.20 -4.68
N LEU A 72 15.11 15.90 -4.08
CA LEU A 72 14.36 16.98 -4.69
C LEU A 72 14.99 18.34 -4.38
N THR A 73 15.45 19.03 -5.41
CA THR A 73 16.10 20.34 -5.31
C THR A 73 15.16 21.51 -5.64
N ARG A 74 14.07 21.26 -6.37
CA ARG A 74 13.13 22.31 -6.79
C ARG A 74 12.00 22.46 -5.77
N LEU A 75 11.78 23.69 -5.30
CA LEU A 75 10.70 24.02 -4.35
C LEU A 75 9.32 23.54 -4.80
N THR A 76 9.05 23.61 -6.11
CA THR A 76 7.76 23.17 -6.66
C THR A 76 7.60 21.66 -6.48
N GLU A 77 8.61 20.85 -6.86
CA GLU A 77 8.58 19.39 -6.72
C GLU A 77 8.49 18.97 -5.25
N LEU A 78 9.18 19.67 -4.35
CA LEU A 78 9.06 19.46 -2.90
C LEU A 78 7.62 19.66 -2.40
N ARG A 79 6.93 20.71 -2.88
CA ARG A 79 5.52 20.94 -2.54
C ARG A 79 4.61 19.85 -3.12
N ALA A 80 4.87 19.40 -4.35
CA ALA A 80 4.13 18.33 -5.02
C ALA A 80 4.25 17.01 -4.25
N TRP A 81 5.49 16.66 -3.92
CA TRP A 81 5.85 15.50 -3.11
C TRP A 81 5.15 15.55 -1.75
N SER A 82 5.20 16.70 -1.07
CA SER A 82 4.58 16.86 0.25
C SER A 82 3.07 16.66 0.20
N LYS A 83 2.38 17.20 -0.82
CA LYS A 83 0.94 16.99 -1.01
C LYS A 83 0.62 15.51 -1.24
N CYS A 84 1.36 14.84 -2.11
CA CYS A 84 1.18 13.42 -2.38
C CYS A 84 1.45 12.57 -1.13
N ASN A 85 2.52 12.87 -0.39
CA ASN A 85 2.81 12.20 0.87
C ASN A 85 1.66 12.33 1.86
N CYS A 86 1.12 13.54 2.09
CA CYS A 86 -0.04 13.73 2.98
C CYS A 86 -1.29 12.96 2.49
N MET A 87 -1.49 12.87 1.18
CA MET A 87 -2.58 12.08 0.60
C MET A 87 -2.43 10.59 0.92
N VAL A 88 -1.24 10.02 0.68
CA VAL A 88 -0.99 8.59 0.95
C VAL A 88 -1.01 8.29 2.44
N VAL A 89 -0.51 9.19 3.30
CA VAL A 89 -0.69 9.09 4.77
C VAL A 89 -2.17 8.99 5.11
N SER A 90 -3.01 9.89 4.60
CA SER A 90 -4.46 9.87 4.87
C SER A 90 -5.11 8.55 4.45
N TRP A 91 -4.75 8.06 3.27
CA TRP A 91 -5.24 6.76 2.79
C TRP A 91 -4.77 5.59 3.65
N LEU A 92 -3.51 5.59 4.10
CA LEU A 92 -3.01 4.59 5.03
C LEU A 92 -3.83 4.62 6.33
N PHE A 93 -4.04 5.79 6.93
CA PHE A 93 -4.86 5.91 8.15
C PHE A 93 -6.27 5.33 7.98
N ASN A 94 -6.91 5.55 6.83
CA ASN A 94 -8.27 5.04 6.57
C ASN A 94 -8.34 3.51 6.45
N VAL A 95 -7.23 2.85 6.12
CA VAL A 95 -7.17 1.39 5.98
C VAL A 95 -6.51 0.72 7.20
N LEU A 96 -6.28 1.45 8.29
CA LEU A 96 -5.80 0.89 9.56
C LEU A 96 -6.94 0.72 10.56
N ALA A 97 -6.92 -0.38 11.31
CA ALA A 97 -7.80 -0.51 12.47
C ALA A 97 -7.51 0.60 13.50
N ARG A 98 -8.55 1.09 14.19
CA ARG A 98 -8.43 2.20 15.16
C ARG A 98 -7.38 1.98 16.24
N GLU A 99 -7.16 0.73 16.64
CA GLU A 99 -6.13 0.34 17.61
C GLU A 99 -4.70 0.62 17.12
N LEU A 100 -4.47 0.69 15.81
CA LEU A 100 -3.16 0.96 15.22
C LEU A 100 -2.90 2.46 15.05
N HIS A 101 -3.94 3.30 15.05
CA HIS A 101 -3.82 4.74 14.78
C HIS A 101 -2.87 5.46 15.72
N GLN A 102 -2.95 5.18 17.03
CA GLN A 102 -2.07 5.81 18.03
C GLN A 102 -0.59 5.54 17.76
N SER A 103 -0.30 4.36 17.19
CA SER A 103 1.07 3.91 16.97
C SER A 103 1.75 4.53 15.76
N VAL A 104 0.98 5.18 14.88
CA VAL A 104 1.44 5.85 13.66
C VAL A 104 1.07 7.34 13.62
N ALA A 105 0.35 7.84 14.64
CA ALA A 105 -0.23 9.19 14.71
C ALA A 105 0.78 10.33 14.48
N TYR A 106 2.03 10.13 14.89
CA TYR A 106 3.08 11.17 14.86
C TYR A 106 4.08 10.98 13.71
N ILE A 107 3.84 10.03 12.81
CA ILE A 107 4.73 9.76 11.69
C ILE A 107 4.28 10.58 10.49
N GLU A 108 5.11 11.51 10.05
CA GLU A 108 4.79 12.41 8.94
C GLU A 108 5.08 11.78 7.58
N MET A 109 6.02 10.82 7.52
CA MET A 109 6.43 10.21 6.27
C MET A 109 5.66 8.92 6.01
N THR A 110 5.00 8.85 4.85
CA THR A 110 4.30 7.64 4.35
C THR A 110 5.19 6.40 4.47
N ARG A 111 6.48 6.56 4.13
CA ARG A 111 7.45 5.48 4.19
C ARG A 111 7.70 4.98 5.60
N GLU A 112 7.85 5.87 6.57
CA GLU A 112 8.11 5.48 7.94
C GLU A 112 6.92 4.70 8.52
N ILE A 113 5.68 5.12 8.20
CA ILE A 113 4.47 4.36 8.53
C ILE A 113 4.54 2.96 7.91
N TRP A 114 4.83 2.88 6.61
CA TRP A 114 4.89 1.60 5.90
C TRP A 114 5.93 0.64 6.50
N LEU A 115 7.13 1.14 6.79
CA LEU A 115 8.21 0.35 7.40
C LEU A 115 7.86 -0.13 8.81
N ASP A 116 7.22 0.73 9.60
CA ASP A 116 6.79 0.37 10.95
C ASP A 116 5.75 -0.76 10.92
N LEU A 117 4.75 -0.66 10.02
CA LEU A 117 3.77 -1.72 9.80
C LEU A 117 4.44 -3.00 9.28
N GLU A 118 5.36 -2.88 8.34
CA GLU A 118 6.10 -4.03 7.81
C GLU A 118 6.94 -4.69 8.88
N GLN A 119 7.73 -3.95 9.66
CA GLN A 119 8.54 -4.52 10.73
C GLN A 119 7.69 -5.23 11.79
N ARG A 120 6.54 -4.64 12.16
CA ARG A 120 5.66 -5.19 13.21
C ARG A 120 4.89 -6.42 12.76
N PHE A 121 4.43 -6.46 11.52
CA PHE A 121 3.50 -7.49 11.03
C PHE A 121 4.08 -8.44 9.98
N SER A 122 5.28 -8.17 9.43
CA SER A 122 6.00 -9.14 8.58
C SER A 122 6.78 -10.19 9.40
N GLN A 123 7.13 -9.86 10.65
CA GLN A 123 7.76 -10.77 11.62
C GLN A 123 6.72 -11.79 12.09
N GLY A 124 6.39 -12.75 11.24
CA GLY A 124 5.29 -13.66 11.52
C GLY A 124 5.23 -14.90 10.65
N ASN A 125 6.12 -15.10 9.66
CA ASN A 125 5.95 -16.18 8.68
C ASN A 125 5.74 -17.56 9.33
N ALA A 126 6.51 -17.98 10.34
CA ALA A 126 6.31 -19.30 10.95
C ALA A 126 5.03 -19.41 11.82
N PRO A 127 4.77 -18.52 12.81
CA PRO A 127 3.51 -18.53 13.55
C PRO A 127 2.27 -18.32 12.67
N TRP A 128 2.38 -17.49 11.62
CA TRP A 128 1.30 -17.21 10.68
C TRP A 128 1.04 -18.41 9.75
N ILE A 129 2.08 -19.04 9.19
CA ILE A 129 1.94 -20.31 8.45
C ILE A 129 1.30 -21.37 9.35
N PHE A 130 1.72 -21.49 10.60
CA PHE A 130 1.10 -22.41 11.55
C PHE A 130 -0.37 -22.07 11.79
N HIS A 131 -0.69 -20.80 12.00
CA HIS A 131 -2.05 -20.32 12.18
C HIS A 131 -2.93 -20.59 10.95
N LEU A 132 -2.44 -20.34 9.74
CA LEU A 132 -3.14 -20.65 8.50
C LEU A 132 -3.35 -22.16 8.31
N LYS A 133 -2.31 -22.99 8.59
CA LYS A 133 -2.44 -24.45 8.59
C LYS A 133 -3.48 -24.91 9.60
N HIS A 134 -3.46 -24.36 10.81
CA HIS A 134 -4.43 -24.66 11.85
C HIS A 134 -5.85 -24.23 11.42
N LYS A 135 -6.02 -23.02 10.87
CA LYS A 135 -7.29 -22.54 10.30
C LYS A 135 -7.83 -23.51 9.25
N LEU A 136 -6.99 -24.07 8.39
CA LEU A 136 -7.39 -25.08 7.41
C LEU A 136 -7.84 -26.39 8.06
N VAL A 137 -7.11 -26.87 9.08
CA VAL A 137 -7.41 -28.13 9.78
C VAL A 137 -8.72 -28.04 10.56
N VAL A 138 -9.01 -26.90 11.19
CA VAL A 138 -10.25 -26.70 11.97
C VAL A 138 -11.42 -26.21 11.13
N LEU A 139 -11.21 -25.90 9.84
CA LEU A 139 -12.28 -25.43 8.96
C LEU A 139 -13.22 -26.59 8.64
N HIS A 140 -14.44 -26.50 9.16
CA HIS A 140 -15.53 -27.39 8.80
C HIS A 140 -16.63 -26.62 8.07
N GLN A 141 -17.38 -27.31 7.21
CA GLN A 141 -18.46 -26.68 6.44
C GLN A 141 -19.56 -26.12 7.35
N GLU A 142 -19.92 -26.85 8.41
CA GLU A 142 -20.99 -26.49 9.35
C GLU A 142 -22.27 -26.05 8.60
N ASN A 143 -22.78 -24.85 8.91
CA ASN A 143 -23.97 -24.25 8.31
C ASN A 143 -23.66 -23.43 7.03
N LEU A 144 -22.43 -23.47 6.51
CA LEU A 144 -22.06 -22.77 5.28
C LEU A 144 -22.52 -23.55 4.05
N SER A 145 -22.87 -22.81 2.99
CA SER A 145 -23.01 -23.42 1.67
C SER A 145 -21.69 -24.02 1.20
N VAL A 146 -21.75 -25.05 0.33
CA VAL A 146 -20.56 -25.66 -0.27
C VAL A 146 -19.70 -24.62 -0.98
N ALA A 147 -20.33 -23.67 -1.69
CA ALA A 147 -19.62 -22.59 -2.36
C ALA A 147 -18.88 -21.69 -1.37
N SER A 148 -19.55 -21.25 -0.30
CA SER A 148 -18.94 -20.39 0.73
C SER A 148 -17.80 -21.09 1.48
N TYR A 149 -17.96 -22.38 1.80
CA TYR A 149 -16.91 -23.19 2.42
C TYR A 149 -15.69 -23.33 1.49
N TYR A 150 -15.92 -23.67 0.22
CA TYR A 150 -14.86 -23.79 -0.77
C TYR A 150 -14.10 -22.47 -0.95
N THR A 151 -14.81 -21.34 -1.05
CA THR A 151 -14.18 -20.01 -1.15
C THR A 151 -13.29 -19.72 0.06
N LYS A 152 -13.74 -20.03 1.29
CA LYS A 152 -12.92 -19.84 2.50
C LYS A 152 -11.68 -20.74 2.49
N MET A 153 -11.86 -22.04 2.19
CA MET A 153 -10.76 -23.00 2.11
C MET A 153 -9.73 -22.59 1.05
N LYS A 154 -10.19 -22.20 -0.14
CA LYS A 154 -9.34 -21.75 -1.25
C LYS A 154 -8.59 -20.47 -0.89
N GLY A 155 -9.23 -19.51 -0.21
CA GLY A 155 -8.56 -18.30 0.27
C GLY A 155 -7.40 -18.60 1.23
N ILE A 156 -7.60 -19.47 2.21
CA ILE A 156 -6.55 -19.90 3.15
C ILE A 156 -5.41 -20.62 2.40
N TRP A 157 -5.76 -21.46 1.43
CA TRP A 157 -4.78 -22.20 0.62
C TRP A 157 -3.93 -21.28 -0.25
N ASP A 158 -4.55 -20.32 -0.94
CA ASP A 158 -3.85 -19.37 -1.79
C ASP A 158 -2.93 -18.47 -0.96
N GLU A 159 -3.37 -18.05 0.24
CA GLU A 159 -2.50 -17.31 1.17
C GLU A 159 -1.30 -18.15 1.63
N LEU A 160 -1.51 -19.43 1.98
CA LEU A 160 -0.41 -20.35 2.32
C LEU A 160 0.61 -20.52 1.18
N SER A 161 0.14 -20.56 -0.07
CA SER A 161 1.00 -20.75 -1.24
C SER A 161 2.02 -19.62 -1.45
N VAL A 162 1.73 -18.42 -0.94
CA VAL A 162 2.68 -17.28 -0.95
C VAL A 162 3.87 -17.55 -0.03
N TYR A 163 3.71 -18.37 1.00
CA TYR A 163 4.71 -18.62 2.05
C TYR A 163 5.49 -19.92 1.89
N THR A 164 4.94 -20.91 1.22
CA THR A 164 5.60 -22.18 0.90
C THR A 164 5.71 -22.31 -0.62
N PRO A 165 6.77 -21.74 -1.25
CA PRO A 165 7.04 -22.02 -2.65
C PRO A 165 7.36 -23.51 -2.81
N VAL A 166 6.79 -24.13 -3.85
CA VAL A 166 6.95 -25.55 -4.20
C VAL A 166 8.33 -25.81 -4.79
#